data_AF-A0A1M5F908-F1
#
_entry.id   AF-A0A1M5F908-F1
#
_cell.length_a   1.000
_cell.length_b   1.000
_cell.length_c   1.000
_cell.angle_alpha   90.00
_cell.angle_beta   90.00
_cell.angle_gamma   90.00
#
_symmetry.space_group_name_H-M   'P 1'
#
loop_
_entity.id
_entity.type
_entity.pdbx_description
1 polymer ?
#
loop_
_entity_poly.entity_id
_entity_poly.type
_entity_poly.pdbx_seq_one_letter_code
_entity_poly.pdbx_strand_id
1 'polypeptide(L)'
;MDLSIEELRRHALFDPTFGRLEIIIEGLNNAIVYFRGNELAIDWWGSLDEKKEYESIYKFAILAMEDYLRFTIKDFFDIHEEKDYVPFYESEPHIDLIFLLADYIKSNSKASKESFSKFNLSIDNYPIYHGVVILNKDQDLNEILKNLKEYRAKLIDLKYPE
;
A
#
# COMPACT_ATOMS: atom_id res chain seq x y z
N MET A 1 -4.76 -35.83 9.60
CA MET A 1 -3.28 -35.85 9.58
C MET A 1 -2.91 -34.39 9.55
N ASP A 2 -2.37 -33.88 10.65
CA ASP A 2 -2.03 -32.46 10.76
C ASP A 2 -0.77 -32.18 9.96
N LEU A 3 -0.76 -31.08 9.22
CA LEU A 3 0.39 -30.66 8.41
C LEU A 3 1.56 -30.29 9.33
N SER A 4 2.78 -30.61 8.91
CA SER A 4 3.99 -30.10 9.55
C SER A 4 4.12 -28.58 9.38
N ILE A 5 4.89 -27.93 10.25
CA ILE A 5 5.18 -26.48 10.16
C ILE A 5 5.79 -26.13 8.79
N GLU A 6 6.64 -27.00 8.25
CA GLU A 6 7.28 -26.79 6.95
C GLU A 6 6.27 -26.89 5.78
N GLU A 7 5.29 -27.78 5.87
CA GLU A 7 4.19 -27.88 4.90
C GLU A 7 3.25 -26.67 4.99
N LEU A 8 2.95 -26.21 6.22
CA LEU A 8 2.16 -24.99 6.45
C LEU A 8 2.87 -23.76 5.87
N ARG A 9 4.18 -23.64 6.07
CA ARG A 9 5.00 -22.55 5.52
C ARG A 9 5.03 -22.60 3.99
N ARG A 10 5.21 -23.78 3.39
CA ARG A 10 5.16 -23.96 1.93
C ARG A 10 3.79 -23.61 1.34
N HIS A 11 2.71 -24.02 2.00
CA HIS A 11 1.36 -23.63 1.58
C HIS A 11 1.16 -22.12 1.69
N ALA A 12 1.62 -21.51 2.78
CA ALA A 12 1.53 -20.08 2.98
C ALA A 12 2.30 -19.28 1.92
N LEU A 13 3.34 -19.81 1.26
CA LEU A 13 4.03 -19.12 0.17
C LEU A 13 3.16 -18.93 -1.08
N PHE A 14 2.12 -19.74 -1.28
CA PHE A 14 1.19 -19.59 -2.38
C PHE A 14 0.11 -18.55 -2.04
N ASP A 15 0.09 -17.42 -2.76
CA ASP A 15 -0.83 -16.32 -2.49
C ASP A 15 -1.59 -15.87 -3.76
N PRO A 16 -2.78 -16.43 -4.03
CA PRO A 16 -3.62 -15.98 -5.13
C PRO A 16 -4.22 -14.58 -4.88
N THR A 17 -4.28 -14.12 -3.63
CA THR A 17 -4.75 -12.76 -3.31
C THR A 17 -3.71 -11.73 -3.71
N PHE A 18 -2.43 -12.01 -3.49
CA PHE A 18 -1.34 -11.16 -4.00
C PHE A 18 -1.35 -11.08 -5.53
N GLY A 19 -1.61 -12.20 -6.22
CA GLY A 19 -1.75 -12.20 -7.68
C GLY A 19 -2.89 -11.29 -8.19
N ARG A 20 -4.00 -11.18 -7.44
CA ARG A 20 -5.06 -10.20 -7.76
C ARG A 20 -4.59 -8.76 -7.55
N LEU A 21 -3.85 -8.50 -6.47
CA LEU A 21 -3.26 -7.19 -6.21
C LEU A 21 -2.28 -6.79 -7.32
N GLU A 22 -1.42 -7.69 -7.77
CA GLU A 22 -0.48 -7.47 -8.88
C GLU A 22 -1.22 -6.98 -10.15
N ILE A 23 -2.33 -7.62 -10.53
CA ILE A 23 -3.13 -7.22 -11.69
C ILE A 23 -3.74 -5.82 -11.51
N ILE A 24 -4.26 -5.51 -10.32
CA ILE A 24 -4.84 -4.19 -10.02
C ILE A 24 -3.76 -3.12 -10.16
N ILE A 25 -2.60 -3.33 -9.54
CA ILE A 25 -1.50 -2.36 -9.56
C ILE A 25 -0.91 -2.21 -10.96
N GLU A 26 -0.79 -3.28 -11.74
CA GLU A 26 -0.36 -3.20 -13.14
C GLU A 26 -1.31 -2.31 -13.96
N GLY A 27 -2.63 -2.47 -13.80
CA GLY A 27 -3.62 -1.61 -14.43
C GLY A 27 -3.48 -0.13 -14.05
N LEU A 28 -3.24 0.16 -12.77
CA LEU A 28 -3.03 1.53 -12.27
C LEU A 28 -1.70 2.14 -12.77
N ASN A 29 -0.63 1.35 -12.80
CA ASN A 29 0.67 1.78 -13.36
C ASN A 29 0.54 2.11 -14.85
N ASN A 30 -0.19 1.30 -15.62
CA ASN A 30 -0.47 1.59 -17.03
C ASN A 30 -1.27 2.89 -17.20
N ALA A 31 -2.23 3.18 -16.31
CA ALA A 31 -2.93 4.45 -16.32
C ALA A 31 -1.96 5.62 -16.06
N ILE A 32 -1.09 5.53 -15.05
CA ILE A 32 -0.08 6.56 -14.73
C ILE A 32 0.82 6.84 -15.94
N VAL A 33 1.31 5.78 -16.60
CA VAL A 33 2.16 5.91 -17.81
C VAL A 33 1.39 6.58 -18.95
N TYR A 34 0.13 6.20 -19.16
CA TYR A 34 -0.72 6.84 -20.16
C TYR A 34 -0.90 8.35 -19.89
N PHE A 35 -1.21 8.73 -18.65
CA PHE A 35 -1.33 10.14 -18.27
C PHE A 35 -0.02 10.92 -18.48
N ARG A 36 1.12 10.34 -18.08
CA ARG A 36 2.47 10.91 -18.30
C ARG A 36 2.79 11.15 -19.77
N GLY A 37 2.42 10.21 -20.64
CA GLY A 37 2.80 10.23 -22.06
C GLY A 37 1.86 11.00 -22.98
N ASN A 38 0.55 11.02 -22.68
CA ASN A 38 -0.47 11.45 -23.65
C ASN A 38 -1.27 12.69 -23.22
N GLU A 39 -1.69 12.81 -21.95
CA GLU A 39 -2.55 13.92 -21.55
C GLU A 39 -1.77 15.16 -21.12
N LEU A 40 -0.64 14.97 -20.42
CA LEU A 40 0.24 16.09 -20.02
C LEU A 40 0.99 16.71 -21.20
N ALA A 41 1.09 16.01 -22.33
CA ALA A 41 1.64 16.56 -23.57
C ALA A 41 0.67 17.52 -24.30
N ILE A 42 -0.63 17.48 -23.97
CA ILE A 42 -1.69 18.21 -24.69
C ILE A 42 -2.02 19.55 -24.02
N ASP A 43 -1.61 19.77 -22.77
CA ASP A 43 -2.02 20.96 -22.02
C ASP A 43 -1.15 22.20 -22.31
N TRP A 44 -1.32 22.77 -23.51
CA TRP A 44 -0.78 24.08 -23.89
C TRP A 44 -1.30 25.25 -23.04
N TRP A 45 -2.29 25.04 -22.18
CA TRP A 45 -2.92 26.08 -21.34
C TRP A 45 -2.49 26.07 -19.87
N GLY A 46 -1.64 25.13 -19.45
CA GLY A 46 -1.04 25.10 -18.10
C GLY A 46 -2.06 24.99 -16.97
N SER A 47 -3.15 24.25 -17.21
CA SER A 47 -4.32 24.20 -16.32
C SER A 47 -4.46 22.88 -15.57
N LEU A 48 -3.75 21.83 -15.98
CA LEU A 48 -3.74 20.53 -15.30
C LEU A 48 -2.79 20.55 -14.10
N ASP A 49 -3.37 20.35 -12.92
CA ASP A 49 -2.63 20.05 -11.72
C ASP A 49 -2.25 18.56 -11.72
N GLU A 50 -1.10 18.23 -12.31
CA GLU A 50 -0.62 16.86 -12.51
C GLU A 50 -0.68 16.02 -11.22
N LYS A 51 -0.31 16.63 -10.09
CA LYS A 51 -0.29 15.95 -8.79
C LYS A 51 -1.69 15.50 -8.35
N LYS A 52 -2.72 16.28 -8.69
CA LYS A 52 -4.11 15.97 -8.38
C LYS A 52 -4.64 14.78 -9.17
N GLU A 53 -4.26 14.67 -10.45
CA GLU A 53 -4.64 13.53 -11.28
C GLU A 53 -3.96 12.25 -10.79
N TYR A 54 -2.66 12.31 -10.49
CA TYR A 54 -1.95 11.19 -9.90
C TYR A 54 -2.49 10.79 -8.52
N GLU A 55 -2.87 11.75 -7.67
CA GLU A 55 -3.49 11.45 -6.38
C GLU A 55 -4.68 10.52 -6.51
N SER A 56 -5.54 10.73 -7.53
CA SER A 56 -6.73 9.90 -7.72
C SER A 56 -6.37 8.45 -8.02
N ILE A 57 -5.36 8.22 -8.85
CA ILE A 57 -4.87 6.86 -9.17
C ILE A 57 -4.18 6.24 -7.96
N TYR A 58 -3.32 7.00 -7.28
CA TYR A 58 -2.62 6.54 -6.09
C TYR A 58 -3.56 6.23 -4.93
N LYS A 59 -4.69 6.93 -4.81
CA LYS A 59 -5.74 6.59 -3.82
C LYS A 59 -6.22 5.15 -4.01
N PHE A 60 -6.50 4.74 -5.24
CA PHE A 60 -6.90 3.36 -5.53
C PHE A 60 -5.79 2.36 -5.22
N ALA A 61 -4.54 2.69 -5.57
CA ALA A 61 -3.40 1.82 -5.28
C ALA A 61 -3.22 1.59 -3.78
N ILE A 62 -3.24 2.66 -2.98
CA ILE A 62 -3.11 2.60 -1.52
C ILE A 62 -4.24 1.80 -0.90
N LEU A 63 -5.49 2.02 -1.30
CA LEU A 63 -6.63 1.26 -0.78
C LEU A 63 -6.53 -0.23 -1.11
N ALA A 64 -6.12 -0.58 -2.34
CA ALA A 64 -5.94 -1.98 -2.73
C ALA A 64 -4.80 -2.67 -1.94
N MET A 65 -3.69 -1.95 -1.72
CA MET A 65 -2.58 -2.43 -0.90
C MET A 65 -3.00 -2.62 0.56
N GLU A 66 -3.75 -1.68 1.14
CA GLU A 66 -4.22 -1.78 2.52
C GLU A 66 -5.24 -2.91 2.70
N ASP A 67 -6.19 -3.08 1.78
CA ASP A 67 -7.14 -4.20 1.81
C ASP A 67 -6.41 -5.54 1.77
N TYR A 68 -5.37 -5.66 0.94
CA TYR A 68 -4.52 -6.85 0.88
C TYR A 68 -3.79 -7.10 2.20
N LEU A 69 -3.19 -6.07 2.79
CA LEU A 69 -2.46 -6.17 4.05
C LEU A 69 -3.38 -6.62 5.18
N ARG A 70 -4.58 -6.02 5.29
CA ARG A 70 -5.60 -6.42 6.27
C ARG A 70 -6.01 -7.87 6.09
N PHE A 71 -6.31 -8.27 4.86
CA PHE A 71 -6.67 -9.65 4.55
C PHE A 71 -5.57 -10.62 4.98
N THR A 72 -4.32 -10.32 4.62
CA THR A 72 -3.16 -11.16 4.90
C THR A 72 -2.89 -11.30 6.41
N ILE A 73 -2.94 -10.19 7.15
CA ILE A 73 -2.74 -10.22 8.60
C ILE A 73 -3.86 -11.03 9.27
N LYS A 74 -5.12 -10.83 8.85
CA LYS A 74 -6.26 -11.56 9.40
C LYS A 74 -6.26 -13.06 9.05
N ASP A 75 -5.66 -13.45 7.93
CA ASP A 75 -5.52 -14.85 7.55
C ASP A 75 -4.53 -15.59 8.46
N PHE A 76 -3.45 -14.92 8.87
CA PHE A 76 -2.45 -15.51 9.75
C PHE A 76 -2.75 -15.35 11.24
N PHE A 77 -3.40 -14.27 11.64
CA PHE A 77 -3.57 -13.88 13.04
C PHE A 77 -5.04 -13.66 13.39
N ASP A 78 -5.38 -13.88 14.66
CA ASP A 78 -6.75 -13.70 15.13
C ASP A 78 -7.00 -12.21 15.38
N ILE A 79 -7.69 -11.56 14.44
CA ILE A 79 -7.94 -10.12 14.42
C ILE A 79 -9.45 -9.86 14.56
N HIS A 80 -9.82 -9.11 15.61
CA HIS A 80 -11.22 -8.78 15.90
C HIS A 80 -11.51 -7.29 15.76
N GLU A 81 -10.53 -6.44 16.08
CA GLU A 81 -10.66 -4.99 16.09
C GLU A 81 -9.55 -4.29 15.31
N GLU A 82 -9.78 -3.02 14.95
CA GLU A 82 -8.84 -2.20 14.17
C GLU A 82 -7.48 -2.03 14.87
N LYS A 83 -7.49 -1.87 16.20
CA LYS A 83 -6.29 -1.72 17.02
C LYS A 83 -5.40 -2.97 17.00
N ASP A 84 -5.96 -4.13 16.68
CA ASP A 84 -5.22 -5.40 16.68
C ASP A 84 -4.26 -5.49 15.49
N TYR A 85 -4.46 -4.67 14.43
CA TYR A 85 -3.54 -4.60 13.30
C TYR A 85 -2.25 -3.83 13.63
N VAL A 86 -2.30 -2.86 14.56
CA VAL A 86 -1.19 -1.92 14.84
C VAL A 86 0.14 -2.61 15.11
N PRO A 87 0.23 -3.66 15.95
CA PRO A 87 1.51 -4.32 16.25
C PRO A 87 2.19 -4.94 15.02
N PHE A 88 1.45 -5.22 13.95
CA PHE A 88 1.97 -5.87 12.76
C PHE A 88 2.66 -4.88 11.81
N TYR A 89 2.24 -3.61 11.79
CA TYR A 89 2.77 -2.63 10.83
C TYR A 89 3.53 -1.45 11.47
N GLU A 90 3.33 -1.14 12.75
CA GLU A 90 3.87 0.10 13.36
C GLU A 90 5.41 0.21 13.29
N SER A 91 6.09 -0.94 13.29
CA SER A 91 7.54 -1.08 13.21
C SER A 91 8.09 -1.17 11.78
N GLU A 92 7.20 -1.24 10.78
CA GLU A 92 7.52 -1.39 9.36
C GLU A 92 7.12 -0.09 8.63
N PRO A 93 8.03 0.88 8.46
CA PRO A 93 7.66 2.26 8.09
C PRO A 93 6.89 2.38 6.77
N HIS A 94 7.17 1.53 5.79
CA HIS A 94 6.45 1.54 4.51
C HIS A 94 5.03 1.00 4.65
N ILE A 95 4.81 0.00 5.50
CA ILE A 95 3.50 -0.60 5.74
C ILE A 95 2.67 0.35 6.60
N ASP A 96 3.26 0.92 7.65
CA ASP A 96 2.66 1.97 8.48
C ASP A 96 2.20 3.16 7.63
N LEU A 97 3.03 3.61 6.68
CA LEU A 97 2.65 4.68 5.76
C LEU A 97 1.45 4.29 4.88
N ILE A 98 1.37 3.05 4.38
CA ILE A 98 0.20 2.60 3.59
C ILE A 98 -1.09 2.66 4.43
N PHE A 99 -1.06 2.17 5.67
CA PHE A 99 -2.21 2.26 6.58
C PHE A 99 -2.59 3.71 6.88
N LEU A 100 -1.61 4.56 7.19
CA LEU A 100 -1.84 5.98 7.44
C LEU A 100 -2.49 6.70 6.24
N LEU A 101 -2.00 6.43 5.03
CA LEU A 101 -2.55 7.01 3.80
C LEU A 101 -3.97 6.47 3.54
N ALA A 102 -4.21 5.17 3.72
CA ALA A 102 -5.53 4.58 3.56
C ALA A 102 -6.56 5.16 4.53
N ASP A 103 -6.19 5.30 5.80
CA ASP A 103 -7.02 5.92 6.83
C ASP A 103 -7.37 7.37 6.47
N TYR A 104 -6.40 8.13 5.97
CA TYR A 104 -6.65 9.50 5.49
C TYR A 104 -7.66 9.52 4.33
N ILE A 105 -7.56 8.59 3.38
CA ILE A 105 -8.50 8.48 2.25
C ILE A 105 -9.91 8.13 2.72
N LYS A 106 -10.04 7.16 3.64
CA LYS A 106 -11.34 6.65 4.10
C LYS A 106 -12.06 7.63 5.03
N SER A 107 -11.32 8.32 5.90
CA SER A 107 -11.91 9.16 6.96
C SER A 107 -12.16 10.61 6.54
N ASN A 108 -11.50 11.10 5.48
CA ASN A 108 -11.50 12.51 5.04
C ASN A 108 -11.22 13.56 6.16
N SER A 109 -10.86 13.12 7.39
CA SER A 109 -10.34 13.92 8.50
C SER A 109 -9.87 13.05 9.68
N LYS A 110 -8.87 13.56 10.42
CA LYS A 110 -8.25 13.06 11.67
C LYS A 110 -7.17 11.97 11.60
N ALA A 111 -6.57 11.67 10.45
CA ALA A 111 -5.13 11.37 10.50
C ALA A 111 -4.46 12.67 11.00
N SER A 112 -4.05 12.72 12.27
CA SER A 112 -3.64 13.97 12.90
C SER A 112 -2.46 14.55 12.12
N LYS A 113 -2.34 15.88 12.09
CA LYS A 113 -1.12 16.53 11.56
C LYS A 113 0.16 15.92 12.17
N GLU A 114 0.05 15.36 13.37
CA GLU A 114 1.11 14.66 14.10
C GLU A 114 1.44 13.28 13.49
N SER A 115 0.46 12.52 13.00
CA SER A 115 0.73 11.25 12.31
C SER A 115 1.43 11.46 10.95
N PHE A 116 1.03 12.50 10.20
CA PHE A 116 1.71 12.85 8.95
C PHE A 116 3.11 13.46 9.15
N SER A 117 3.35 14.14 10.27
CA SER A 117 4.67 14.71 10.55
C SER A 117 5.75 13.64 10.75
N LYS A 118 5.38 12.43 11.22
CA LYS A 118 6.28 11.25 11.26
C LYS A 118 6.93 10.98 9.88
N PHE A 119 6.22 11.29 8.80
CA PHE A 119 6.65 11.08 7.42
C PHE A 119 6.95 12.38 6.66
N ASN A 120 7.03 13.54 7.35
CA ASN A 120 7.19 14.87 6.72
C ASN A 120 6.15 15.19 5.64
N LEU A 121 4.92 14.70 5.82
CA LEU A 121 3.81 14.93 4.90
C LEU A 121 2.93 16.10 5.37
N SER A 122 2.31 16.79 4.42
CA SER A 122 1.37 17.88 4.66
C SER A 122 0.02 17.56 4.03
N ILE A 123 -1.04 17.72 4.81
CA ILE A 123 -2.43 17.51 4.35
C ILE A 123 -2.80 18.50 3.24
N ASP A 124 -2.19 19.70 3.24
CA ASP A 124 -2.52 20.79 2.33
C ASP A 124 -1.73 20.73 1.01
N ASN A 125 -0.89 19.71 0.81
CA ASN A 125 -0.04 19.59 -0.37
C ASN A 125 0.05 18.12 -0.82
N TYR A 126 -0.97 17.63 -1.52
CA TYR A 126 -1.05 16.32 -2.18
C TYR A 126 -0.44 15.17 -1.35
N PRO A 127 -0.96 14.92 -0.13
CA PRO A 127 -0.36 13.97 0.80
C PRO A 127 -0.27 12.55 0.24
N ILE A 128 -1.20 12.13 -0.62
CA ILE A 128 -1.14 10.79 -1.22
C ILE A 128 -0.02 10.71 -2.26
N TYR A 129 0.10 11.73 -3.11
CA TYR A 129 1.18 11.82 -4.09
C TYR A 129 2.54 11.76 -3.39
N HIS A 130 2.73 12.61 -2.38
CA HIS A 130 4.00 12.65 -1.65
C HIS A 130 4.23 11.39 -0.82
N GLY A 131 3.17 10.75 -0.30
CA GLY A 131 3.25 9.46 0.36
C GLY A 131 3.78 8.37 -0.57
N VAL A 132 3.29 8.30 -1.81
CA VAL A 132 3.81 7.37 -2.83
C VAL A 132 5.27 7.67 -3.17
N VAL A 133 5.67 8.94 -3.26
CA VAL A 133 7.08 9.32 -3.47
C VAL A 133 7.98 8.86 -2.32
N ILE A 134 7.48 8.84 -1.08
CA ILE A 134 8.22 8.30 0.07
C ILE A 134 8.35 6.77 -0.03
N LEU A 135 7.27 6.08 -0.41
CA LEU A 135 7.27 4.62 -0.61
C LEU A 135 8.21 4.19 -1.74
N ASN A 136 8.24 4.96 -2.83
CA ASN A 136 9.14 4.77 -3.95
C ASN A 136 9.34 6.09 -4.71
N LYS A 137 10.59 6.56 -4.81
CA LYS A 137 10.91 7.86 -5.42
C LYS A 137 10.55 7.95 -6.91
N ASP A 138 10.64 6.83 -7.62
CA ASP A 138 10.30 6.74 -9.04
C ASP A 138 8.78 6.62 -9.27
N GLN A 139 8.03 6.48 -8.16
CA GLN A 139 6.59 6.29 -8.11
C GLN A 139 6.15 5.02 -8.86
N ASP A 140 7.03 4.01 -8.90
CA ASP A 140 6.69 2.71 -9.47
C ASP A 140 5.96 1.89 -8.42
N LEU A 141 4.65 1.70 -8.64
CA LEU A 141 3.81 0.92 -7.74
C LEU A 141 4.24 -0.57 -7.68
N ASN A 142 4.91 -1.09 -8.71
CA ASN A 142 5.43 -2.46 -8.72
C ASN A 142 6.58 -2.65 -7.73
N GLU A 143 7.43 -1.63 -7.56
CA GLU A 143 8.49 -1.67 -6.54
C GLU A 143 7.90 -1.64 -5.13
N ILE A 144 6.80 -0.91 -4.94
CA ILE A 144 6.06 -0.92 -3.67
C ILE A 144 5.52 -2.33 -3.39
N LEU A 145 4.99 -3.04 -4.40
CA LEU A 145 4.54 -4.43 -4.25
C LEU A 145 5.63 -5.39 -3.80
N LYS A 146 6.88 -5.20 -4.24
CA LYS A 146 8.00 -6.04 -3.75
C LYS A 146 8.17 -5.89 -2.24
N ASN A 147 8.08 -4.67 -1.71
CA ASN A 147 8.13 -4.43 -0.26
C ASN A 147 6.98 -5.14 0.47
N LEU A 148 5.76 -5.16 -0.09
CA LEU A 148 4.64 -5.91 0.49
C LEU A 148 4.90 -7.42 0.50
N LYS A 149 5.51 -7.95 -0.57
CA LYS A 149 5.86 -9.38 -0.68
C LYS A 149 6.91 -9.78 0.35
N GLU A 150 7.91 -8.93 0.58
CA GLU A 150 8.93 -9.12 1.62
C GLU A 150 8.30 -9.04 3.02
N TYR A 151 7.44 -8.06 3.26
CA TYR A 151 6.73 -7.93 4.53
C TYR A 151 5.85 -9.16 4.83
N ARG A 152 5.17 -9.69 3.81
CA ARG A 152 4.40 -10.93 3.95
C ARG A 152 5.27 -12.12 4.35
N ALA A 153 6.47 -12.25 3.79
CA ALA A 153 7.40 -13.31 4.20
C ALA A 153 7.73 -13.20 5.69
N LYS A 154 7.93 -11.98 6.22
CA LYS A 154 8.11 -11.75 7.66
C LYS A 154 6.89 -12.20 8.49
N LEU A 155 5.67 -11.94 8.00
CA LEU A 155 4.45 -12.41 8.69
C LEU A 155 4.35 -13.94 8.74
N ILE A 156 4.75 -14.61 7.67
CA ILE A 156 4.82 -16.08 7.62
C ILE A 156 5.82 -16.59 8.66
N ASP A 157 6.99 -15.98 8.74
CA ASP A 157 8.05 -16.38 9.68
C ASP A 157 7.63 -16.16 11.14
N LEU A 158 6.86 -15.09 11.40
CA LEU A 158 6.26 -14.84 12.70
C LEU A 158 5.19 -15.88 13.07
N LYS A 159 4.40 -16.35 12.10
CA LYS A 159 3.33 -17.33 12.33
C LYS A 159 3.86 -18.76 12.45
N TYR A 160 4.86 -19.10 11.64
CA TYR A 160 5.44 -20.43 11.47
C TYR A 160 6.96 -20.35 11.65
N PRO A 161 7.46 -20.24 12.89
CA PRO A 161 8.90 -20.17 13.17
C PRO A 161 9.60 -21.48 12.79
N GLU A 162 10.88 -21.36 12.43
CA GLU A 162 11.78 -22.49 12.10
C GLU A 162 12.03 -23.44 13.29
#